data_AF-A0AAV2PL52-F1
#
_entry.id   AF-A0AAV2PL52-F1
#
_cell.length_a   1.000
_cell.length_b   1.000
_cell.length_c   1.000
_cell.angle_alpha   90.00
_cell.angle_beta   90.00
_cell.angle_gamma   90.00
#
_symmetry.space_group_name_H-M   'P 1'
#
loop_
_entity.id
_entity.type
_entity.pdbx_description
1 polymer ?
#
loop_
_entity_poly.entity_id
_entity_poly.type
_entity_poly.pdbx_seq_one_letter_code
_entity_poly.pdbx_strand_id
1 'polypeptide(L)'
;GKFACKICIQGFSFAFPVSISVPLVISFLVGSCGTKFSSVCSFEFMPRYLFWSCDEGNGNIINDFVVNDWSWLWILWVVSQTWITIHVWKPKAKRLASTEQLFVRPMYNAMLIDQSLSLNRRRDDQDAEIKIDDIQARVSPEDKTHQEYYETNDNESESSEGAAKLDKVKSSDQVIRIYGCATMWHENKEEMLEMLKSLFRMDEDQCARRVAQKYLQVIDPDYYEFETHMFFDDAFEIADENEDENVVNDFVELLVNTIDEAASYVHGTNLRIRPAKKYPTPYGGRLVWTLPGKTKIVCHLKDKSRIRHKKRWSQCMYMYYLLGFKLMDQPIDSTRKEIIASNTFILALDGDIDFTPYAVRLLIDLMKKNHNLGAACGRIHPVGPGLMVWYQMFEYAIGHWLQKATEHMIGCVLCSPGCFSLFRGKALMDDNVMAKYTTLSSEAMHYVQYDQGEDRWLCTLILQRGYRVEYSAAADSYTNAPTGFNEFFNQRRRWVPSTMANIMDVLKEWRRTIQVNDNISFPYICYQLGLMVGTILGPGTIFLMLVGSFNAAFGWDNLSSFGYNLIPIVGFMFCCYFMKSKNQ
;
A
#
# COMPACT_ATOMS: atom_id res chain seq x y z
N GLY A 1 17.56 13.89 13.56
CA GLY A 1 16.33 14.34 14.24
C GLY A 1 15.07 13.89 13.52
N LYS A 2 14.52 14.72 12.62
CA LYS A 2 13.19 14.50 12.01
C LYS A 2 12.96 13.09 11.44
N PHE A 3 13.90 12.57 10.66
CA PHE A 3 13.80 11.23 10.09
C PHE A 3 13.73 10.16 11.20
N ALA A 4 14.66 10.17 12.15
CA ALA A 4 14.67 9.25 13.29
C ALA A 4 13.36 9.27 14.10
N CYS A 5 12.76 10.45 14.30
CA CYS A 5 11.45 10.58 14.94
C CYS A 5 10.32 9.97 14.10
N LYS A 6 10.33 10.17 12.78
CA LYS A 6 9.31 9.61 11.87
C LYS A 6 9.32 8.09 11.81
N ILE A 7 10.48 7.46 11.89
CA ILE A 7 10.62 5.99 11.85
C ILE A 7 10.75 5.37 13.26
N CYS A 8 10.42 6.11 14.31
CA CYS A 8 10.39 5.66 15.70
C CYS A 8 11.73 5.13 16.28
N ILE A 9 12.87 5.44 15.66
CA ILE A 9 14.21 5.10 16.20
C ILE A 9 14.84 6.27 16.98
N GLN A 10 14.03 7.25 17.39
CA GLN A 10 14.52 8.47 18.01
C GLN A 10 15.25 8.26 19.34
N GLY A 11 15.01 7.17 20.07
CA GLY A 11 15.78 6.89 21.29
C GLY A 11 17.28 6.83 21.01
N PHE A 12 17.69 5.97 20.09
CA PHE A 12 19.10 5.80 19.71
C PHE A 12 19.62 6.90 18.78
N SER A 13 18.83 7.31 17.77
CA SER A 13 19.34 8.19 16.70
C SER A 13 19.01 9.68 16.90
N PHE A 14 18.41 10.05 18.04
CA PHE A 14 18.07 11.45 18.33
C PHE A 14 18.23 11.82 19.82
N ALA A 15 17.51 11.15 20.72
CA ALA A 15 17.52 11.45 22.15
C ALA A 15 18.90 11.18 22.77
N PHE A 16 19.51 10.03 22.46
CA PHE A 16 20.82 9.66 22.98
C PHE A 16 21.95 10.61 22.52
N PRO A 17 22.14 10.90 21.22
CA PRO A 17 23.17 11.85 20.75
C PRO A 17 22.99 13.27 21.32
N VAL A 18 21.76 13.77 21.38
CA VAL A 18 21.47 15.13 21.89
C VAL A 18 21.66 15.21 23.41
N SER A 19 21.44 14.12 24.14
CA SER A 19 21.64 14.11 25.59
C SER A 19 23.10 13.95 25.99
N ILE A 20 23.92 13.31 25.15
CA ILE A 20 25.34 13.05 25.42
C ILE A 20 26.29 14.10 24.83
N SER A 21 25.84 14.94 23.89
CA SER A 21 26.67 15.96 23.23
C SER A 21 27.39 16.85 24.24
N VAL A 22 26.66 17.43 25.18
CA VAL A 22 27.22 18.35 26.18
C VAL A 22 28.11 17.64 27.21
N PRO A 23 27.74 16.48 27.77
CA PRO A 23 28.66 15.67 28.57
C PRO A 23 29.98 15.33 27.89
N LEU A 24 29.94 14.94 26.61
CA LEU A 24 31.16 14.62 25.86
C LEU A 24 32.02 15.85 25.63
N VAL A 25 31.42 16.98 25.28
CA VAL A 25 32.16 18.24 25.08
C VAL A 25 32.82 18.69 26.38
N ILE A 26 32.11 18.66 27.51
CA ILE A 26 32.69 19.05 28.80
C ILE A 26 33.77 18.07 29.25
N SER A 27 33.54 16.77 29.12
CA SER A 27 34.56 15.75 29.44
C SER A 27 35.81 15.92 28.57
N PHE A 28 35.62 16.26 27.29
CA PHE A 28 36.72 16.57 26.38
C PHE A 28 37.48 17.82 26.82
N LEU A 29 36.79 18.94 27.13
CA LEU A 29 37.39 20.19 27.60
C LEU A 29 38.19 19.99 28.90
N VAL A 30 37.64 19.24 29.86
CA VAL A 30 38.32 18.91 31.12
C VAL A 30 39.55 18.02 30.86
N GLY A 31 39.40 16.97 30.05
CA GLY A 31 40.51 16.07 29.70
C GLY A 31 41.64 16.78 28.94
N SER A 32 41.29 17.77 28.10
CA SER A 32 42.27 18.56 27.36
C SER A 32 42.95 19.64 28.22
N CYS A 33 42.29 20.17 29.26
CA CYS A 33 42.98 20.91 30.33
C CYS A 33 43.98 20.00 31.08
N GLY A 34 43.57 18.79 31.46
CA GLY A 34 44.43 17.86 32.21
C GLY A 34 45.69 17.43 31.44
N THR A 35 45.56 17.18 30.13
CA THR A 35 46.71 16.83 29.28
C THR A 35 47.65 18.00 29.05
N LYS A 36 47.13 19.24 28.92
CA LYS A 36 47.97 20.45 28.83
C LYS A 36 48.70 20.77 30.13
N PHE A 37 48.11 20.47 31.29
CA PHE A 37 48.80 20.58 32.59
C PHE A 37 49.94 19.58 32.72
N SER A 38 49.74 18.35 32.23
CA SER A 38 50.75 17.29 32.26
C SER A 38 51.92 17.54 31.30
N SER A 39 51.66 18.21 30.17
CA SER A 39 52.67 18.55 29.16
C SER A 39 52.33 19.91 28.52
N VAL A 40 53.19 20.90 28.76
CA VAL A 40 53.04 22.28 28.26
C VAL A 40 53.05 22.35 26.73
N CYS A 41 53.66 21.35 26.06
CA CYS A 41 53.73 21.22 24.59
C CYS A 41 52.53 20.46 23.98
N SER A 42 51.57 20.02 24.77
CA SER A 42 50.35 19.38 24.23
C SER A 42 49.44 20.43 23.57
N PHE A 43 48.86 20.10 22.42
CA PHE A 43 48.05 20.99 21.56
C PHE A 43 48.82 22.14 20.87
N GLU A 44 50.10 21.97 20.53
CA GLU A 44 50.91 22.96 19.78
C GLU A 44 50.33 23.43 18.43
N PHE A 45 49.41 22.67 17.83
CA PHE A 45 48.73 23.07 16.59
C PHE A 45 47.73 24.23 16.77
N MET A 46 47.31 24.52 18.01
CA MET A 46 46.34 25.57 18.31
C MET A 46 47.05 26.75 19.01
N PRO A 47 46.96 27.98 18.46
CA PRO A 47 47.57 29.14 19.10
C PRO A 47 47.06 29.35 20.53
N ARG A 48 47.94 29.74 21.45
CA ARG A 48 47.61 29.86 22.89
C ARG A 48 46.41 30.76 23.18
N TYR A 49 46.17 31.78 22.36
CA TYR A 49 45.04 32.71 22.50
C TYR A 49 43.69 32.14 22.04
N LEU A 50 43.68 31.02 21.33
CA LEU A 50 42.47 30.30 20.88
C LEU A 50 42.09 29.14 21.80
N PHE A 51 42.98 28.75 22.71
CA PHE A 51 42.72 27.71 23.69
C PHE A 51 41.98 28.30 24.89
N TRP A 52 41.03 27.57 25.46
CA TRP A 52 40.27 28.02 26.63
C TRP A 52 41.18 28.13 27.86
N SER A 53 40.91 29.09 28.74
CA SER A 53 41.66 29.25 29.99
C SER A 53 41.34 28.08 30.93
N CYS A 54 42.37 27.34 31.33
CA CYS A 54 42.30 26.35 32.41
C CYS A 54 42.84 27.02 33.68
N ASP A 55 42.17 26.86 34.81
CA ASP A 55 42.63 27.46 36.07
C ASP A 55 43.88 26.75 36.59
N GLU A 56 44.88 27.50 37.05
CA GLU A 56 46.16 26.98 37.57
C GLU A 56 46.02 26.61 39.06
N GLY A 57 45.12 25.68 39.35
CA GLY A 57 44.85 25.19 40.72
C GLY A 57 45.98 24.32 41.29
N ASN A 58 46.26 24.49 42.58
CA ASN A 58 47.33 23.80 43.33
C ASN A 58 47.09 22.29 43.43
N GLY A 59 47.57 21.53 42.44
CA GLY A 59 47.92 20.10 42.56
C GLY A 59 46.78 19.08 42.78
N ASN A 60 45.58 19.52 43.16
CA ASN A 60 44.40 18.67 43.38
C ASN A 60 43.26 19.06 42.44
N ILE A 61 43.47 18.83 41.14
CA ILE A 61 42.55 19.13 40.03
C ILE A 61 41.11 18.68 40.33
N ILE A 62 40.93 17.51 40.95
CA ILE A 62 39.60 16.97 41.27
C ILE A 62 38.89 17.80 42.35
N ASN A 63 39.62 18.23 43.40
CA ASN A 63 39.02 18.96 44.50
C ASN A 63 38.71 20.40 44.10
N ASP A 64 39.61 21.05 43.36
CA ASP A 64 39.38 22.40 42.84
C ASP A 64 38.22 22.40 41.84
N PHE A 65 38.17 21.44 40.92
CA PHE A 65 37.08 21.33 39.95
C PHE A 65 35.71 20.98 40.56
N VAL A 66 35.67 20.13 41.60
CA VAL A 66 34.41 19.73 42.26
C VAL A 66 33.92 20.77 43.25
N VAL A 67 34.82 21.37 44.04
CA VAL A 67 34.46 22.25 45.17
C VAL A 67 34.52 23.73 44.80
N ASN A 68 35.58 24.18 44.11
CA ASN A 68 35.75 25.61 43.79
C ASN A 68 34.98 26.01 42.52
N ASP A 69 35.00 25.18 41.47
CA ASP A 69 34.35 25.46 40.19
C ASP A 69 32.89 24.99 40.11
N TRP A 70 32.35 24.47 41.22
CA TRP A 70 30.98 23.97 41.33
C TRP A 70 30.57 22.98 40.23
N SER A 71 31.47 22.10 39.78
CA SER A 71 31.17 21.16 38.69
C SER A 71 30.02 20.18 38.99
N TRP A 72 29.61 20.03 40.25
CA TRP A 72 28.37 19.31 40.61
C TRP A 72 27.10 19.95 40.05
N LEU A 73 27.09 21.27 39.78
CA LEU A 73 25.98 21.96 39.10
C LEU A 73 25.74 21.39 37.70
N TRP A 74 26.79 20.92 37.03
CA TRP A 74 26.66 20.28 35.73
C TRP A 74 25.93 18.94 35.81
N ILE A 75 26.17 18.14 36.86
CA ILE A 75 25.42 16.89 37.09
C ILE A 75 23.94 17.19 37.29
N LEU A 76 23.61 18.20 38.10
CA LEU A 76 22.23 18.66 38.30
C LEU A 76 21.60 19.15 36.99
N TRP A 77 22.37 19.86 36.17
CA TRP A 77 21.93 20.31 34.85
C TRP A 77 21.65 19.15 33.90
N VAL A 78 22.50 18.11 33.86
CA VAL A 78 22.26 16.88 33.07
C VAL A 78 21.02 16.14 33.55
N VAL A 79 20.83 16.02 34.86
CA VAL A 79 19.63 15.39 35.44
C VAL A 79 18.38 16.19 35.07
N SER A 80 18.42 17.52 35.18
CA SER A 80 17.34 18.41 34.77
C SER A 80 17.04 18.30 33.27
N GLN A 81 18.07 18.30 32.43
CA GLN A 81 17.92 18.16 30.98
C GLN A 81 17.31 16.81 30.62
N THR A 82 17.74 15.72 31.26
CA THR A 82 17.19 14.37 31.05
C THR A 82 15.73 14.30 31.48
N TRP A 83 15.38 14.94 32.60
CA TRP A 83 14.00 15.03 33.08
C TRP A 83 13.09 15.80 32.12
N ILE A 84 13.51 16.98 31.68
CA ILE A 84 12.75 17.83 30.76
C ILE A 84 12.56 17.15 29.41
N THR A 85 13.56 16.37 28.97
CA THR A 85 13.56 15.71 27.65
C THR A 85 13.06 14.26 27.69
N ILE A 86 12.54 13.78 28.82
CA ILE A 86 12.08 12.40 28.99
C ILE A 86 11.01 11.99 27.98
N HIS A 87 10.19 12.94 27.50
CA HIS A 87 9.19 12.71 26.45
C HIS A 87 9.81 12.36 25.09
N VAL A 88 11.06 12.76 24.84
CA VAL A 88 11.80 12.40 23.63
C VAL A 88 12.27 10.94 23.68
N TRP A 89 12.50 10.40 24.87
CA TRP A 89 12.95 9.02 25.06
C TRP A 89 11.83 7.99 24.94
N LYS A 90 10.60 8.36 25.31
CA LYS A 90 9.41 7.51 25.20
C LYS A 90 8.36 8.16 24.28
N PRO A 91 8.58 8.17 22.96
CA PRO A 91 7.58 8.72 22.03
C PRO A 91 6.25 7.97 22.15
N LYS A 92 5.15 8.70 22.09
CA LYS A 92 3.81 8.16 21.88
C LYS A 92 3.31 8.38 20.44
N ALA A 93 4.13 8.98 19.57
CA ALA A 93 3.73 9.36 18.22
C ALA A 93 3.53 8.16 17.30
N LYS A 94 2.55 8.29 16.41
CA LYS A 94 2.34 7.39 15.28
C LYS A 94 3.58 7.32 14.38
N ARG A 95 3.86 6.13 13.87
CA ARG A 95 4.86 5.90 12.83
C ARG A 95 4.53 6.76 11.60
N LEU A 96 5.56 7.39 11.03
CA LEU A 96 5.49 8.31 9.88
C LEU A 96 4.66 9.59 10.08
N ALA A 97 4.41 10.00 11.34
CA ALA A 97 3.71 11.25 11.65
C ALA A 97 4.31 12.48 10.92
N SER A 98 3.46 13.46 10.63
CA SER A 98 3.89 14.65 9.91
C SER A 98 4.90 15.45 10.75
N THR A 99 5.76 16.23 10.08
CA THR A 99 6.75 17.05 10.81
C THR A 99 6.07 18.04 11.75
N GLU A 100 4.89 18.53 11.39
CA GLU A 100 4.09 19.49 12.16
C GLU A 100 3.41 18.84 13.37
N GLN A 101 3.06 17.56 13.28
CA GLN A 101 2.59 16.77 14.42
C GLN A 101 3.74 16.46 15.38
N LEU A 102 4.94 16.19 14.87
CA LEU A 102 6.08 15.84 15.70
C LEU A 102 6.73 17.05 16.38
N PHE A 103 6.85 18.18 15.68
CA PHE A 103 7.60 19.35 16.14
C PHE A 103 6.70 20.59 16.27
N VAL A 104 7.02 21.48 17.21
CA VAL A 104 6.32 22.76 17.39
C VAL A 104 6.67 23.72 16.25
N ARG A 105 7.95 23.75 15.88
CA ARG A 105 8.50 24.57 14.79
C ARG A 105 9.11 23.69 13.70
N PRO A 106 8.94 24.04 12.43
CA PRO A 106 9.50 23.26 11.32
C PRO A 106 11.03 23.35 11.26
N MET A 107 11.64 24.43 11.76
CA MET A 107 13.09 24.66 11.73
C MET A 107 13.69 24.66 13.15
N TYR A 108 14.96 24.27 13.25
CA TYR A 108 15.73 24.37 14.49
C TYR A 108 16.52 25.69 14.54
N ASN A 109 16.88 26.13 15.74
CA ASN A 109 17.76 27.28 15.95
C ASN A 109 19.22 26.83 15.85
N ALA A 110 20.01 27.47 14.99
CA ALA A 110 21.41 27.12 14.75
C ALA A 110 22.36 27.49 15.90
N MET A 111 22.00 28.45 16.77
CA MET A 111 22.85 28.85 17.91
C MET A 111 22.74 27.89 19.09
N LEU A 112 21.56 27.32 19.30
CA LEU A 112 21.26 26.43 20.43
C LEU A 112 20.68 25.12 19.88
N ILE A 113 21.48 24.41 19.07
CA ILE A 113 21.01 23.24 18.31
C ILE A 113 20.46 22.17 19.25
N ASP A 114 21.17 21.82 20.31
CA ASP A 114 20.77 20.73 21.22
C ASP A 114 19.50 21.06 21.99
N GLN A 115 19.40 22.26 22.56
CA GLN A 115 18.21 22.73 23.26
C GLN A 115 17.05 22.91 22.29
N SER A 116 17.31 23.47 21.11
CA SER A 116 16.29 23.67 20.08
C SER A 116 15.78 22.35 19.52
N LEU A 117 16.60 21.31 19.41
CA LEU A 117 16.15 20.02 18.92
C LEU A 117 15.33 19.30 19.99
N SER A 118 15.83 19.26 21.22
CA SER A 118 15.17 18.56 22.33
C SER A 118 13.85 19.18 22.77
N LEU A 119 13.79 20.52 22.90
CA LEU A 119 12.62 21.24 23.38
C LEU A 119 11.57 21.51 22.29
N ASN A 120 11.94 21.40 21.01
CA ASN A 120 11.00 21.59 19.90
C ASN A 120 10.16 20.33 19.61
N ARG A 121 10.47 19.18 20.21
CA ARG A 121 9.65 17.97 20.11
C ARG A 121 8.37 18.14 20.96
N ARG A 122 7.21 17.95 20.34
CA ARG A 122 5.92 17.99 21.05
C ARG A 122 5.82 16.91 22.11
N ARG A 123 5.10 17.21 23.20
CA ARG A 123 4.93 16.33 24.36
C ARG A 123 3.67 15.48 24.28
N ASP A 124 2.58 16.08 23.78
CA ASP A 124 1.27 15.44 23.66
C ASP A 124 1.02 15.07 22.19
N ASP A 125 1.23 13.79 21.87
CA ASP A 125 0.78 13.21 20.61
C ASP A 125 -0.72 12.90 20.82
N GLN A 126 -1.61 13.84 20.44
CA GLN A 126 -3.06 13.66 20.56
C GLN A 126 -3.52 12.46 19.72
N ASP A 127 -3.87 11.34 20.34
CA ASP A 127 -4.64 10.27 19.70
C ASP A 127 -5.49 9.54 20.75
N ALA A 128 -6.70 9.15 20.35
CA ALA A 128 -7.62 8.37 21.15
C ALA A 128 -6.97 7.03 21.55
N GLU A 129 -6.56 6.88 22.81
CA GLU A 129 -6.12 5.60 23.34
C GLU A 129 -7.28 4.60 23.19
N ILE A 130 -7.10 3.57 22.36
CA ILE A 130 -8.07 2.48 22.23
C ILE A 130 -8.09 1.77 23.58
N LYS A 131 -9.20 1.87 24.32
CA LYS A 131 -9.34 1.25 25.63
C LYS A 131 -9.46 -0.27 25.48
N ILE A 132 -8.74 -1.02 26.32
CA ILE A 132 -8.70 -2.49 26.34
C ILE A 132 -10.12 -3.08 26.47
N ASP A 133 -10.95 -2.46 27.30
CA ASP A 133 -12.32 -2.90 27.59
C ASP A 133 -13.23 -2.91 26.35
N ASP A 134 -13.06 -1.94 25.44
CA ASP A 134 -13.85 -1.85 24.22
C ASP A 134 -13.44 -2.88 23.15
N ILE A 135 -12.17 -3.31 23.16
CA ILE A 135 -11.66 -4.37 22.29
C ILE A 135 -12.16 -5.73 22.78
N GLN A 136 -12.12 -6.00 24.09
CA GLN A 136 -12.56 -7.27 24.68
C GLN A 136 -14.05 -7.56 24.45
N ALA A 137 -14.89 -6.53 24.43
CA ALA A 137 -16.32 -6.64 24.11
C ALA A 137 -16.58 -7.17 22.68
N ARG A 138 -15.63 -6.99 21.74
CA ARG A 138 -15.72 -7.50 20.35
C ARG A 138 -15.01 -8.82 20.10
N VAL A 139 -14.10 -9.24 20.98
CA VAL A 139 -13.41 -10.54 20.89
C VAL A 139 -14.18 -11.66 21.62
N SER A 140 -15.13 -11.30 22.48
CA SER A 140 -16.04 -12.20 23.21
C SER A 140 -17.41 -12.54 22.56
N PRO A 141 -17.81 -12.09 21.35
CA PRO A 141 -19.09 -12.51 20.76
C PRO A 141 -19.02 -13.88 20.05
N GLU A 142 -17.86 -14.58 20.05
CA GLU A 142 -17.72 -15.84 19.31
C GLU A 142 -18.53 -17.03 19.88
N ASP A 143 -19.29 -16.88 20.97
CA ASP A 143 -20.27 -17.90 21.40
C ASP A 143 -21.73 -17.53 21.10
N LYS A 144 -22.03 -16.34 20.56
CA LYS A 144 -23.37 -16.01 20.06
C LYS A 144 -23.31 -15.14 18.81
N THR A 145 -23.74 -15.75 17.70
CA THR A 145 -24.31 -15.12 16.49
C THR A 145 -23.37 -14.55 15.42
N HIS A 146 -23.05 -15.41 14.45
CA HIS A 146 -22.99 -15.03 13.02
C HIS A 146 -23.90 -15.92 12.14
N GLN A 147 -24.79 -16.70 12.78
CA GLN A 147 -25.82 -17.51 12.12
C GLN A 147 -27.24 -16.94 12.26
N GLU A 148 -27.50 -15.96 13.14
CA GLU A 148 -28.86 -15.41 13.34
C GLU A 148 -29.21 -14.17 12.49
N TYR A 149 -28.31 -13.65 11.66
CA TYR A 149 -28.66 -12.50 10.80
C TYR A 149 -29.34 -12.88 9.46
N TYR A 150 -29.58 -14.18 9.20
CA TYR A 150 -30.23 -14.64 7.97
C TYR A 150 -31.34 -15.69 8.14
N GLU A 151 -31.77 -15.99 9.37
CA GLU A 151 -32.97 -16.79 9.57
C GLU A 151 -33.93 -16.06 10.49
N THR A 152 -35.19 -16.01 10.06
CA THR A 152 -36.38 -15.43 10.67
C THR A 152 -36.52 -13.90 10.63
N ASN A 153 -37.45 -13.46 9.78
CA ASN A 153 -38.48 -12.50 10.18
C ASN A 153 -39.73 -12.78 9.34
N ASP A 154 -40.46 -13.82 9.75
CA ASP A 154 -41.90 -13.69 9.93
C ASP A 154 -42.13 -13.40 11.42
N ASN A 155 -42.99 -12.41 11.69
CA ASN A 155 -43.60 -12.03 12.98
C ASN A 155 -42.87 -11.03 13.90
N GLU A 156 -43.32 -9.78 13.77
CA GLU A 156 -43.78 -8.81 14.78
C GLU A 156 -43.09 -8.62 16.16
N SER A 157 -42.84 -7.33 16.41
CA SER A 157 -42.93 -6.56 17.67
C SER A 157 -42.06 -6.95 18.87
N GLU A 158 -41.11 -6.07 19.25
CA GLU A 158 -41.15 -5.31 20.53
C GLU A 158 -39.85 -4.52 20.84
N SER A 159 -40.06 -3.38 21.51
CA SER A 159 -39.15 -2.57 22.34
C SER A 159 -38.21 -1.53 21.69
N SER A 160 -38.61 -0.27 21.90
CA SER A 160 -38.00 1.00 21.47
C SER A 160 -36.83 1.49 22.36
N GLU A 161 -36.22 0.63 23.17
CA GLU A 161 -35.05 1.01 24.02
C GLU A 161 -33.68 0.58 23.44
N GLY A 162 -33.66 -0.25 22.39
CA GLY A 162 -32.43 -0.74 21.75
C GLY A 162 -31.78 0.26 20.78
N ALA A 163 -32.56 1.18 20.19
CA ALA A 163 -32.09 2.07 19.13
C ALA A 163 -31.04 3.08 19.63
N ALA A 164 -31.19 3.63 20.84
CA ALA A 164 -30.29 4.67 21.36
C ALA A 164 -28.86 4.19 21.70
N LYS A 165 -28.61 2.86 21.77
CA LYS A 165 -27.27 2.29 22.03
C LYS A 165 -26.45 2.05 20.76
N LEU A 166 -27.04 2.14 19.57
CA LEU A 166 -26.38 1.87 18.28
C LEU A 166 -25.64 3.08 17.69
N ASP A 167 -25.94 4.29 18.19
CA ASP A 167 -25.57 5.57 17.55
C ASP A 167 -24.28 6.20 18.07
N LYS A 168 -23.69 5.70 19.17
CA LYS A 168 -22.41 6.23 19.65
C LYS A 168 -21.23 5.56 18.94
N VAL A 169 -20.33 6.36 18.38
CA VAL A 169 -19.05 5.92 17.82
C VAL A 169 -18.30 5.11 18.86
N LYS A 170 -17.97 3.86 18.53
CA LYS A 170 -17.20 2.97 19.40
C LYS A 170 -15.72 3.06 19.03
N SER A 171 -14.82 2.94 20.00
CA SER A 171 -13.38 2.85 19.70
C SER A 171 -13.06 1.65 18.78
N SER A 172 -13.86 0.57 18.85
CA SER A 172 -13.79 -0.57 17.93
C SER A 172 -14.04 -0.22 16.45
N ASP A 173 -14.69 0.91 16.16
CA ASP A 173 -14.92 1.37 14.78
C ASP A 173 -13.66 2.02 14.18
N GLN A 174 -12.63 2.28 15.00
CA GLN A 174 -11.30 2.74 14.58
C GLN A 174 -10.38 1.57 14.20
N VAL A 175 -10.78 0.33 14.47
CA VAL A 175 -10.01 -0.86 14.09
C VAL A 175 -9.98 -0.97 12.57
N ILE A 176 -8.79 -1.23 12.05
CA ILE A 176 -8.56 -1.32 10.61
C ILE A 176 -9.10 -2.65 10.10
N ARG A 177 -9.90 -2.58 9.03
CA ARG A 177 -10.45 -3.75 8.34
C ARG A 177 -9.87 -3.85 6.95
N ILE A 178 -9.45 -5.03 6.56
CA ILE A 178 -8.83 -5.30 5.28
C ILE A 178 -9.59 -6.45 4.63
N TYR A 179 -10.20 -6.16 3.49
CA TYR A 179 -10.77 -7.17 2.63
C TYR A 179 -9.78 -7.50 1.53
N GLY A 180 -9.15 -8.67 1.59
CA GLY A 180 -8.31 -9.18 0.51
C GLY A 180 -9.18 -9.68 -0.64
N CYS A 181 -9.25 -8.95 -1.74
CA CYS A 181 -10.09 -9.26 -2.89
C CYS A 181 -9.24 -9.78 -4.05
N ALA A 182 -9.25 -11.09 -4.27
CA ALA A 182 -8.58 -11.71 -5.40
C ALA A 182 -9.54 -11.90 -6.58
N THR A 183 -9.14 -11.48 -7.77
CA THR A 183 -9.86 -11.83 -9.01
C THR A 183 -9.14 -12.95 -9.73
N MET A 184 -9.84 -14.04 -9.99
CA MET A 184 -9.23 -15.25 -10.56
C MET A 184 -9.92 -15.65 -11.87
N TRP A 185 -9.11 -16.04 -12.86
CA TRP A 185 -9.61 -16.58 -14.13
C TRP A 185 -8.59 -17.53 -14.75
N HIS A 186 -8.93 -18.81 -14.81
CA HIS A 186 -8.07 -19.87 -15.38
C HIS A 186 -6.63 -19.91 -14.83
N GLU A 187 -6.45 -19.63 -13.54
CA GLU A 187 -5.15 -19.73 -12.87
C GLU A 187 -4.68 -21.19 -12.83
N ASN A 188 -3.38 -21.41 -12.95
CA ASN A 188 -2.79 -22.74 -12.78
C ASN A 188 -2.53 -23.07 -11.30
N LYS A 189 -2.11 -24.31 -11.04
CA LYS A 189 -1.89 -24.79 -9.66
C LYS A 189 -0.81 -23.99 -8.93
N GLU A 190 0.27 -23.65 -9.60
CA GLU A 190 1.41 -22.95 -9.01
C GLU A 190 1.02 -21.51 -8.65
N GLU A 191 0.29 -20.82 -9.54
CA GLU A 191 -0.27 -19.47 -9.31
C GLU A 191 -1.18 -19.46 -8.09
N MET A 192 -2.18 -20.35 -8.05
CA MET A 192 -3.10 -20.45 -6.91
C MET A 192 -2.36 -20.78 -5.61
N LEU A 193 -1.32 -21.62 -5.67
CA LEU A 193 -0.54 -22.01 -4.51
C LEU A 193 0.23 -20.82 -3.91
N GLU A 194 0.85 -19.96 -4.74
CA GLU A 194 1.56 -18.77 -4.26
C GLU A 194 0.62 -17.75 -3.58
N MET A 195 -0.54 -17.50 -4.20
CA MET A 195 -1.57 -16.67 -3.58
C MET A 195 -2.05 -17.25 -2.25
N LEU A 196 -2.38 -18.55 -2.21
CA LEU A 196 -2.87 -19.21 -0.99
C LEU A 196 -1.83 -19.19 0.12
N LYS A 197 -0.53 -19.41 -0.18
CA LYS A 197 0.56 -19.29 0.81
C LYS A 197 0.55 -17.90 1.47
N SER A 198 0.38 -16.84 0.68
CA SER A 198 0.31 -15.47 1.20
C SER A 198 -0.88 -15.28 2.15
N LEU A 199 -2.04 -15.85 1.82
CA LEU A 199 -3.23 -15.78 2.66
C LEU A 199 -3.09 -16.57 3.97
N PHE A 200 -2.44 -17.73 3.96
CA PHE A 200 -2.12 -18.48 5.18
C PHE A 200 -1.13 -17.73 6.07
N ARG A 201 -0.14 -17.03 5.50
CA ARG A 201 0.75 -16.16 6.29
C ARG A 201 0.00 -14.99 6.93
N MET A 202 -1.02 -14.44 6.25
CA MET A 202 -1.90 -13.40 6.82
C MET A 202 -2.75 -13.94 7.98
N ASP A 203 -3.29 -15.16 7.85
CA ASP A 203 -4.04 -15.85 8.92
C ASP A 203 -3.18 -16.05 10.17
N GLU A 204 -1.93 -16.48 9.99
CA GLU A 204 -0.97 -16.64 11.08
C GLU A 204 -0.66 -15.32 11.80
N ASP A 205 -0.33 -14.24 11.07
CA ASP A 205 -0.05 -12.93 11.67
C ASP A 205 -1.27 -12.36 12.41
N GLN A 206 -2.47 -12.40 11.80
CA GLN A 206 -3.68 -11.94 12.48
C GLN A 206 -4.02 -12.79 13.71
N CYS A 207 -3.85 -14.11 13.63
CA CYS A 207 -4.08 -14.99 14.76
C CYS A 207 -3.17 -14.64 15.94
N ALA A 208 -1.86 -14.47 15.67
CA ALA A 208 -0.88 -14.09 16.70
C ALA A 208 -1.26 -12.77 17.38
N ARG A 209 -1.63 -11.74 16.59
CA ARG A 209 -2.05 -10.43 17.12
C ARG A 209 -3.34 -10.54 17.94
N ARG A 210 -4.34 -11.26 17.46
CA ARG A 210 -5.62 -11.45 18.17
C ARG A 210 -5.42 -12.21 19.47
N VAL A 211 -4.58 -13.24 19.49
CA VAL A 211 -4.24 -14.00 20.70
C VAL A 211 -3.50 -13.12 21.70
N ALA A 212 -2.54 -12.31 21.26
CA ALA A 212 -1.82 -11.37 22.12
C ALA A 212 -2.77 -10.34 22.75
N GLN A 213 -3.73 -9.80 21.99
CA GLN A 213 -4.74 -8.89 22.54
C GLN A 213 -5.70 -9.59 23.51
N LYS A 214 -6.23 -10.76 23.14
CA LYS A 214 -7.26 -11.47 23.91
C LYS A 214 -6.73 -12.01 25.22
N TYR A 215 -5.58 -12.69 25.18
CA TYR A 215 -5.07 -13.47 26.31
C TYR A 215 -3.94 -12.79 27.06
N LEU A 216 -3.10 -11.99 26.39
CA LEU A 216 -2.00 -11.27 27.03
C LEU A 216 -2.35 -9.82 27.39
N GLN A 217 -3.55 -9.35 27.00
CA GLN A 217 -4.04 -7.97 27.23
C GLN A 217 -3.07 -6.88 26.71
N VAL A 218 -2.28 -7.21 25.68
CA VAL A 218 -1.37 -6.26 25.02
C VAL A 218 -2.16 -5.47 23.99
N ILE A 219 -2.17 -4.14 24.09
CA ILE A 219 -2.74 -3.28 23.03
C ILE A 219 -1.74 -3.24 21.88
N ASP A 220 -2.08 -3.93 20.79
CA ASP A 220 -1.30 -3.86 19.55
C ASP A 220 -1.77 -2.65 18.69
N PRO A 221 -0.96 -1.58 18.55
CA PRO A 221 -1.31 -0.41 17.74
C PRO A 221 -1.39 -0.72 16.23
N ASP A 222 -0.85 -1.86 15.81
CA ASP A 222 -0.84 -2.33 14.43
C ASP A 222 -1.88 -3.44 14.18
N TYR A 223 -2.84 -3.62 15.08
CA TYR A 223 -3.91 -4.59 14.90
C TYR A 223 -4.81 -4.25 13.71
N TYR A 224 -5.17 -5.29 12.96
CA TYR A 224 -6.10 -5.23 11.85
C TYR A 224 -6.94 -6.51 11.81
N GLU A 225 -8.13 -6.40 11.21
CA GLU A 225 -8.99 -7.53 10.86
C GLU A 225 -8.85 -7.83 9.37
N PHE A 226 -8.53 -9.07 9.00
CA PHE A 226 -8.41 -9.51 7.62
C PHE A 226 -9.47 -10.57 7.27
N GLU A 227 -10.17 -10.36 6.15
CA GLU A 227 -11.09 -11.32 5.55
C GLU A 227 -10.78 -11.43 4.05
N THR A 228 -10.72 -12.64 3.52
CA THR A 228 -10.39 -12.86 2.11
C THR A 228 -11.65 -13.17 1.30
N HIS A 229 -11.77 -12.52 0.15
CA HIS A 229 -12.79 -12.74 -0.85
C HIS A 229 -12.14 -13.06 -2.20
N MET A 230 -12.35 -14.28 -2.71
CA MET A 230 -11.90 -14.68 -4.03
C MET A 230 -13.08 -14.62 -5.00
N PHE A 231 -12.91 -14.01 -6.16
CA PHE A 231 -13.96 -13.90 -7.18
C PHE A 231 -13.54 -14.71 -8.40
N PHE A 232 -14.09 -15.92 -8.50
CA PHE A 232 -13.84 -16.85 -9.59
C PHE A 232 -14.77 -16.52 -10.74
N ASP A 233 -14.20 -16.05 -11.85
CA ASP A 233 -14.96 -15.70 -13.04
C ASP A 233 -15.16 -16.92 -13.95
N ASP A 234 -16.36 -17.07 -14.51
CA ASP A 234 -16.76 -18.23 -15.34
C ASP A 234 -16.52 -19.59 -14.65
N ALA A 235 -17.06 -19.73 -13.43
CA ALA A 235 -16.77 -20.86 -12.54
C ALA A 235 -17.57 -22.14 -12.85
N PHE A 236 -18.47 -22.10 -13.83
CA PHE A 236 -19.41 -23.19 -14.12
C PHE A 236 -19.35 -23.60 -15.59
N GLU A 237 -19.50 -24.89 -15.83
CA GLU A 237 -19.59 -25.52 -17.14
C GLU A 237 -20.77 -26.50 -17.20
N ILE A 238 -21.17 -26.88 -18.41
CA ILE A 238 -22.27 -27.82 -18.62
C ILE A 238 -21.74 -29.23 -18.36
N ALA A 239 -22.48 -30.03 -17.61
CA ALA A 239 -22.08 -31.39 -17.29
C ALA A 239 -22.08 -32.28 -18.55
N ASP A 240 -21.06 -33.13 -18.67
CA ASP A 240 -20.93 -34.08 -19.79
C ASP A 240 -22.08 -35.10 -19.85
N GLU A 241 -22.64 -35.46 -18.70
CA GLU A 241 -23.71 -36.46 -18.59
C GLU A 241 -25.11 -35.87 -18.79
N ASN A 242 -25.29 -34.57 -18.56
CA ASN A 242 -26.59 -33.91 -18.60
C ASN A 242 -26.47 -32.44 -19.03
N GLU A 243 -26.97 -32.14 -20.24
CA GLU A 243 -26.89 -30.80 -20.84
C GLU A 243 -27.64 -29.71 -20.05
N ASP A 244 -28.53 -30.10 -19.14
CA ASP A 244 -29.31 -29.19 -18.30
C ASP A 244 -28.67 -28.90 -16.92
N GLU A 245 -27.55 -29.55 -16.58
CA GLU A 245 -26.89 -29.40 -15.28
C GLU A 245 -25.56 -28.64 -15.39
N ASN A 246 -25.42 -27.56 -14.61
CA ASN A 246 -24.17 -26.82 -14.51
C ASN A 246 -23.32 -27.35 -13.34
N VAL A 247 -22.12 -27.83 -13.64
CA VAL A 247 -21.10 -28.25 -12.67
C VAL A 247 -20.03 -27.18 -12.52
N VAL A 248 -19.27 -27.25 -11.42
CA VAL A 248 -18.10 -26.37 -11.26
C VAL A 248 -17.00 -26.82 -12.21
N ASN A 249 -16.23 -25.87 -12.74
CA ASN A 249 -15.13 -26.21 -13.64
C ASN A 249 -13.91 -26.81 -12.92
N ASP A 250 -13.01 -27.42 -13.70
CA ASP A 250 -11.75 -28.00 -13.23
C ASP A 250 -10.90 -27.03 -12.38
N PHE A 251 -10.95 -25.72 -12.67
CA PHE A 251 -10.15 -24.75 -11.95
C PHE A 251 -10.67 -24.51 -10.52
N VAL A 252 -11.98 -24.58 -10.30
CA VAL A 252 -12.57 -24.53 -8.96
C VAL A 252 -12.20 -25.79 -8.18
N GLU A 253 -12.19 -26.96 -8.82
CA GLU A 253 -11.72 -28.20 -8.20
C GLU A 253 -10.23 -28.12 -7.83
N LEU A 254 -9.41 -27.58 -8.73
CA LEU A 254 -8.00 -27.34 -8.49
C LEU A 254 -7.76 -26.44 -7.28
N LEU A 255 -8.54 -25.36 -7.13
CA LEU A 255 -8.48 -24.49 -5.96
C LEU A 255 -8.77 -25.27 -4.67
N VAL A 256 -9.85 -26.07 -4.65
CA VAL A 256 -10.25 -26.86 -3.48
C VAL A 256 -9.13 -27.82 -3.07
N ASN A 257 -8.47 -28.47 -4.05
CA ASN A 257 -7.39 -29.42 -3.81
C ASN A 257 -6.08 -28.74 -3.37
N THR A 258 -5.85 -27.48 -3.76
CA THR A 258 -4.61 -26.75 -3.47
C THR A 258 -4.59 -26.12 -2.07
N ILE A 259 -5.76 -25.93 -1.43
CA ILE A 259 -5.86 -25.33 -0.08
C ILE A 259 -5.08 -26.12 0.98
N ASP A 260 -5.19 -27.45 0.99
CA ASP A 260 -4.49 -28.29 1.99
C ASP A 260 -2.96 -28.27 1.77
N GLU A 261 -2.54 -28.20 0.50
CA GLU A 261 -1.12 -28.12 0.14
C GLU A 261 -0.51 -26.78 0.56
N ALA A 262 -1.21 -25.67 0.31
CA ALA A 262 -0.81 -24.34 0.76
C ALA A 262 -0.70 -24.25 2.29
N ALA A 263 -1.70 -24.79 3.00
CA ALA A 263 -1.72 -24.82 4.46
C ALA A 263 -0.53 -25.62 5.01
N SER A 264 -0.27 -26.79 4.43
CA SER A 264 0.82 -27.67 4.85
C SER A 264 2.18 -27.04 4.62
N TYR A 265 2.34 -26.31 3.50
CA TYR A 265 3.55 -25.59 3.18
C TYR A 265 3.87 -24.49 4.19
N VAL A 266 2.89 -23.64 4.53
CA VAL A 266 3.11 -22.50 5.44
C VAL A 266 3.36 -22.97 6.88
N HIS A 267 2.62 -23.97 7.35
CA HIS A 267 2.76 -24.46 8.73
C HIS A 267 3.88 -25.50 8.91
N GLY A 268 4.53 -25.96 7.83
CA GLY A 268 5.63 -26.93 7.88
C GLY A 268 5.22 -28.33 8.39
N THR A 269 3.92 -28.65 8.34
CA THR A 269 3.36 -29.94 8.78
C THR A 269 2.21 -30.32 7.87
N ASN A 270 1.93 -31.62 7.72
CA ASN A 270 0.76 -32.07 6.94
C ASN A 270 -0.52 -31.65 7.66
N LEU A 271 -1.26 -30.71 7.06
CA LEU A 271 -2.44 -30.10 7.63
C LEU A 271 -3.60 -30.23 6.63
N ARG A 272 -4.72 -30.78 7.11
CA ARG A 272 -5.97 -30.83 6.35
C ARG A 272 -6.96 -29.81 6.88
N ILE A 273 -7.39 -28.91 6.00
CA ILE A 273 -8.39 -27.90 6.31
C ILE A 273 -9.77 -28.53 6.23
N ARG A 274 -10.70 -28.04 7.06
CA ARG A 274 -12.09 -28.50 7.00
C ARG A 274 -12.69 -28.15 5.64
N PRO A 275 -13.48 -29.06 5.02
CA PRO A 275 -14.14 -28.78 3.76
C PRO A 275 -14.96 -27.48 3.80
N ALA A 276 -15.00 -26.78 2.67
CA ALA A 276 -15.72 -25.53 2.54
C ALA A 276 -17.22 -25.73 2.80
N LYS A 277 -17.87 -24.78 3.47
CA LYS A 277 -19.32 -24.67 3.47
C LYS A 277 -19.78 -24.14 2.12
N LYS A 278 -20.70 -24.85 1.47
CA LYS A 278 -21.24 -24.51 0.15
C LYS A 278 -22.57 -23.76 0.32
N TYR A 279 -22.74 -22.66 -0.41
CA TYR A 279 -23.96 -21.86 -0.41
C TYR A 279 -24.39 -21.57 -1.85
N PRO A 280 -25.65 -21.80 -2.23
CA PRO A 280 -26.19 -21.29 -3.48
C PRO A 280 -26.33 -19.77 -3.38
N THR A 281 -26.05 -19.05 -4.47
CA THR A 281 -26.21 -17.59 -4.53
C THR A 281 -26.89 -17.16 -5.83
N PRO A 282 -27.53 -15.97 -5.87
CA PRO A 282 -28.21 -15.50 -7.09
C PRO A 282 -27.30 -15.43 -8.32
N TYR A 283 -26.01 -15.17 -8.12
CA TYR A 283 -25.00 -15.05 -9.18
C TYR A 283 -24.25 -16.37 -9.49
N GLY A 284 -24.58 -17.48 -8.83
CA GLY A 284 -23.87 -18.77 -8.97
C GLY A 284 -23.77 -19.50 -7.63
N GLY A 285 -22.56 -19.55 -7.07
CA GLY A 285 -22.30 -20.22 -5.80
C GLY A 285 -21.30 -19.49 -4.90
N ARG A 286 -21.14 -19.99 -3.68
CA ARG A 286 -20.15 -19.49 -2.72
C ARG A 286 -19.61 -20.62 -1.86
N LEU A 287 -18.28 -20.67 -1.73
CA LEU A 287 -17.54 -21.57 -0.86
C LEU A 287 -16.92 -20.78 0.30
N VAL A 288 -17.05 -21.28 1.53
CA VAL A 288 -16.50 -20.60 2.72
C VAL A 288 -15.64 -21.56 3.52
N TRP A 289 -14.35 -21.22 3.64
CA TRP A 289 -13.41 -21.87 4.55
C TRP A 289 -13.16 -21.02 5.78
N THR A 290 -12.95 -21.68 6.91
CA THR A 290 -12.42 -21.07 8.13
C THR A 290 -11.03 -21.64 8.35
N LEU A 291 -10.02 -20.77 8.28
CA LEU A 291 -8.62 -21.13 8.42
C LEU A 291 -8.28 -21.46 9.89
N PRO A 292 -7.11 -22.08 10.17
CA PRO A 292 -6.70 -22.44 11.53
C PRO A 292 -6.68 -21.23 12.48
N GLY A 293 -6.20 -20.09 12.01
CA GLY A 293 -6.23 -18.79 12.68
C GLY A 293 -7.59 -18.09 12.65
N LYS A 294 -8.68 -18.80 12.34
CA LYS A 294 -10.08 -18.34 12.34
C LYS A 294 -10.40 -17.19 11.36
N THR A 295 -9.46 -16.77 10.52
CA THR A 295 -9.84 -15.91 9.39
C THR A 295 -10.65 -16.72 8.37
N LYS A 296 -11.37 -16.02 7.50
CA LYS A 296 -12.25 -16.65 6.51
C LYS A 296 -11.71 -16.41 5.11
N ILE A 297 -11.76 -17.46 4.30
CA ILE A 297 -11.68 -17.36 2.84
C ILE A 297 -13.09 -17.59 2.30
N VAL A 298 -13.62 -16.59 1.61
CA VAL A 298 -14.92 -16.62 0.95
C VAL A 298 -14.70 -16.60 -0.56
N CYS A 299 -14.86 -17.74 -1.22
CA CYS A 299 -14.79 -17.81 -2.67
C CYS A 299 -16.18 -17.65 -3.27
N HIS A 300 -16.35 -16.64 -4.11
CA HIS A 300 -17.54 -16.33 -4.88
C HIS A 300 -17.40 -16.94 -6.28
N LEU A 301 -18.24 -17.93 -6.58
CA LEU A 301 -18.27 -18.63 -7.87
C LEU A 301 -19.29 -17.94 -8.77
N LYS A 302 -18.83 -17.29 -9.84
CA LYS A 302 -19.68 -16.54 -10.76
C LYS A 302 -20.10 -17.40 -11.93
N ASP A 303 -21.41 -17.47 -12.18
CA ASP A 303 -21.99 -18.05 -13.37
C ASP A 303 -22.08 -16.99 -14.47
N LYS A 304 -21.38 -17.21 -15.60
CA LYS A 304 -21.34 -16.27 -16.74
C LYS A 304 -22.71 -15.97 -17.35
N SER A 305 -23.69 -16.86 -17.15
CA SER A 305 -25.06 -16.67 -17.64
C SER A 305 -25.88 -15.72 -16.75
N ARG A 306 -25.50 -15.57 -15.48
CA ARG A 306 -26.26 -14.81 -14.46
C ARG A 306 -25.65 -13.46 -14.14
N ILE A 307 -24.33 -13.34 -14.20
CA ILE A 307 -23.61 -12.12 -13.84
C ILE A 307 -22.55 -11.78 -14.89
N ARG A 308 -22.27 -10.48 -15.04
CA ARG A 308 -21.23 -9.99 -15.95
C ARG A 308 -19.87 -10.57 -15.57
N HIS A 309 -19.18 -11.10 -16.57
CA HIS A 309 -17.83 -11.65 -16.47
C HIS A 309 -16.78 -10.56 -16.82
N LYS A 310 -15.50 -10.86 -16.57
CA LYS A 310 -14.28 -10.04 -16.58
C LYS A 310 -13.90 -9.43 -15.23
N LYS A 311 -12.59 -9.19 -15.07
CA LYS A 311 -11.94 -8.62 -13.87
C LYS A 311 -12.67 -7.40 -13.31
N ARG A 312 -12.94 -6.38 -14.14
CA ARG A 312 -13.69 -5.18 -13.74
C ARG A 312 -15.04 -5.48 -13.08
N TRP A 313 -15.82 -6.42 -13.62
CA TRP A 313 -17.14 -6.72 -13.07
C TRP A 313 -17.06 -7.51 -11.76
N SER A 314 -16.00 -8.32 -11.59
CA SER A 314 -15.65 -8.89 -10.28
C SER A 314 -15.26 -7.78 -9.29
N GLN A 315 -14.54 -6.75 -9.74
CA GLN A 315 -14.23 -5.57 -8.91
C GLN A 315 -15.48 -4.81 -8.47
N CYS A 316 -16.38 -4.49 -9.40
CA CYS A 316 -17.68 -3.89 -9.08
C CYS A 316 -18.46 -4.74 -8.07
N MET A 317 -18.53 -6.05 -8.28
CA MET A 317 -19.27 -6.98 -7.41
C MET A 317 -18.77 -6.94 -5.97
N TYR A 318 -17.45 -7.00 -5.75
CA TYR A 318 -16.92 -6.97 -4.38
C TYR A 318 -17.09 -5.61 -3.73
N MET A 319 -17.00 -4.51 -4.48
CA MET A 319 -17.20 -3.17 -3.93
C MET A 319 -18.66 -3.00 -3.47
N TYR A 320 -19.63 -3.44 -4.28
CA TYR A 320 -21.04 -3.42 -3.87
C TYR A 320 -21.31 -4.37 -2.69
N TYR A 321 -20.75 -5.57 -2.70
CA TYR A 321 -20.99 -6.53 -1.63
C TYR A 321 -20.37 -6.10 -0.30
N LEU A 322 -19.13 -5.61 -0.30
CA LEU A 322 -18.38 -5.30 0.91
C LEU A 322 -18.67 -3.90 1.44
N LEU A 323 -18.75 -2.91 0.56
CA LEU A 323 -18.95 -1.52 0.96
C LEU A 323 -20.44 -1.15 0.94
N GLY A 324 -21.18 -1.53 -0.12
CA GLY A 324 -22.62 -1.30 -0.19
C GLY A 324 -23.40 -2.15 0.83
N PHE A 325 -23.43 -3.46 0.61
CA PHE A 325 -24.27 -4.35 1.40
C PHE A 325 -23.73 -4.60 2.82
N LYS A 326 -22.47 -5.03 2.96
CA LYS A 326 -21.92 -5.35 4.30
C LYS A 326 -21.73 -4.14 5.20
N LEU A 327 -21.60 -2.92 4.67
CA LEU A 327 -21.33 -1.71 5.46
C LEU A 327 -22.47 -0.68 5.38
N MET A 328 -22.87 -0.25 4.18
CA MET A 328 -23.86 0.82 4.02
C MET A 328 -25.30 0.39 4.34
N ASP A 329 -25.69 -0.86 4.11
CA ASP A 329 -27.04 -1.35 4.45
C ASP A 329 -27.23 -1.64 5.95
N GLN A 330 -26.16 -1.54 6.75
CA GLN A 330 -26.27 -1.73 8.20
C GLN A 330 -27.14 -0.62 8.84
N PRO A 331 -28.01 -0.95 9.81
CA PRO A 331 -28.85 0.02 10.53
C PRO A 331 -28.03 0.76 11.60
N ILE A 332 -27.01 1.50 11.17
CA ILE A 332 -26.11 2.31 12.03
C ILE A 332 -26.07 3.76 11.52
N ASP A 333 -25.73 4.69 12.42
CA ASP A 333 -25.62 6.12 12.10
C ASP A 333 -24.62 6.42 10.95
N SER A 334 -24.89 7.46 10.18
CA SER A 334 -24.08 7.87 9.02
C SER A 334 -22.66 8.26 9.42
N THR A 335 -22.48 8.94 10.56
CA THR A 335 -21.16 9.34 11.08
C THR A 335 -20.32 8.10 11.38
N ARG A 336 -20.95 7.08 11.96
CA ARG A 336 -20.30 5.82 12.29
C ARG A 336 -19.93 5.03 11.04
N LYS A 337 -20.79 5.02 10.01
CA LYS A 337 -20.47 4.44 8.69
C LYS A 337 -19.25 5.11 8.08
N GLU A 338 -19.16 6.44 8.14
CA GLU A 338 -18.03 7.18 7.59
C GLU A 338 -16.69 6.83 8.27
N ILE A 339 -16.70 6.67 9.60
CA ILE A 339 -15.51 6.27 10.36
C ILE A 339 -15.10 4.84 9.99
N ILE A 340 -16.05 3.91 9.94
CA ILE A 340 -15.75 2.52 9.55
C ILE A 340 -15.25 2.49 8.10
N ALA A 341 -15.87 3.23 7.19
CA ALA A 341 -15.45 3.36 5.79
C ALA A 341 -14.04 3.92 5.65
N SER A 342 -13.67 4.87 6.50
CA SER A 342 -12.34 5.49 6.52
C SER A 342 -11.25 4.52 7.00
N ASN A 343 -11.60 3.55 7.84
CA ASN A 343 -10.70 2.51 8.37
C ASN A 343 -10.88 1.15 7.69
N THR A 344 -11.74 1.06 6.69
CA THR A 344 -11.93 -0.14 5.86
C THR A 344 -11.13 0.01 4.58
N PHE A 345 -10.37 -1.02 4.24
CA PHE A 345 -9.55 -1.07 3.05
C PHE A 345 -9.84 -2.32 2.23
N ILE A 346 -9.79 -2.18 0.91
CA ILE A 346 -9.82 -3.29 -0.04
C ILE A 346 -8.40 -3.49 -0.54
N LEU A 347 -7.83 -4.65 -0.26
CA LEU A 347 -6.55 -5.09 -0.83
C LEU A 347 -6.85 -5.85 -2.12
N ALA A 348 -6.63 -5.21 -3.26
CA ALA A 348 -6.75 -5.85 -4.57
C ALA A 348 -5.58 -6.81 -4.79
N LEU A 349 -5.90 -8.06 -5.16
CA LEU A 349 -4.98 -9.16 -5.39
C LEU A 349 -5.24 -9.81 -6.76
N ASP A 350 -4.18 -10.26 -7.41
CA ASP A 350 -4.25 -11.14 -8.58
C ASP A 350 -4.02 -12.60 -8.14
N GLY A 351 -4.38 -13.57 -8.99
CA GLY A 351 -4.38 -15.00 -8.65
C GLY A 351 -3.00 -15.64 -8.44
N ASP A 352 -1.93 -14.93 -8.76
CA ASP A 352 -0.53 -15.39 -8.79
C ASP A 352 0.39 -14.63 -7.81
N ILE A 353 -0.18 -13.79 -6.93
CA ILE A 353 0.60 -12.87 -6.11
C ILE A 353 1.17 -13.54 -4.84
N ASP A 354 2.47 -13.37 -4.62
CA ASP A 354 3.15 -13.71 -3.38
C ASP A 354 3.51 -12.45 -2.57
N PHE A 355 3.11 -12.41 -1.29
CA PHE A 355 3.38 -11.30 -0.38
C PHE A 355 3.45 -11.75 1.09
N THR A 356 3.87 -10.82 1.94
CA THR A 356 3.99 -11.04 3.40
C THR A 356 3.11 -10.07 4.19
N PRO A 357 2.70 -10.43 5.42
CA PRO A 357 1.98 -9.52 6.30
C PRO A 357 2.72 -8.21 6.58
N TYR A 358 4.06 -8.26 6.58
CA TYR A 358 4.90 -7.09 6.72
C TYR A 358 4.68 -6.07 5.59
N ALA A 359 4.58 -6.51 4.34
CA ALA A 359 4.32 -5.64 3.20
C ALA A 359 2.93 -4.97 3.30
N VAL A 360 1.90 -5.72 3.72
CA VAL A 360 0.55 -5.17 3.92
C VAL A 360 0.56 -4.10 5.01
N ARG A 361 1.26 -4.33 6.13
CA ARG A 361 1.41 -3.33 7.21
C ARG A 361 2.03 -2.02 6.72
N LEU A 362 3.03 -2.08 5.84
CA LEU A 362 3.64 -0.88 5.27
C LEU A 362 2.65 -0.07 4.43
N LEU A 363 1.76 -0.73 3.69
CA LEU A 363 0.67 -0.03 2.99
C LEU A 363 -0.33 0.59 3.96
N ILE A 364 -0.68 -0.12 5.04
CA ILE A 364 -1.54 0.41 6.11
C ILE A 364 -0.92 1.65 6.75
N ASP A 365 0.39 1.68 7.00
CA ASP A 365 1.03 2.84 7.61
C ASP A 365 0.91 4.09 6.74
N LEU A 366 1.06 3.94 5.43
CA LEU A 366 0.84 5.04 4.48
C LEU A 366 -0.61 5.52 4.53
N MET A 367 -1.56 4.58 4.58
CA MET A 367 -2.97 4.89 4.74
C MET A 367 -3.31 5.56 6.08
N LYS A 368 -2.68 5.16 7.18
CA LYS A 368 -2.84 5.79 8.51
C LYS A 368 -2.28 7.22 8.52
N LYS A 369 -1.19 7.45 7.79
CA LYS A 369 -0.48 8.74 7.75
C LYS A 369 -1.31 9.84 7.06
N ASN A 370 -2.00 9.51 5.98
CA ASN A 370 -2.76 10.48 5.20
C ASN A 370 -4.22 10.01 5.02
N HIS A 371 -5.15 10.66 5.72
CA HIS A 371 -6.58 10.34 5.63
C HIS A 371 -7.19 10.63 4.25
N ASN A 372 -6.58 11.52 3.46
CA ASN A 372 -6.96 11.78 2.07
C ASN A 372 -6.25 10.84 1.05
N LEU A 373 -5.49 9.84 1.54
CA LEU A 373 -4.93 8.80 0.68
C LEU A 373 -6.03 7.82 0.27
N GLY A 374 -6.39 7.82 -1.01
CA GLY A 374 -7.42 6.95 -1.57
C GLY A 374 -6.90 5.58 -1.96
N ALA A 375 -5.65 5.49 -2.43
CA ALA A 375 -4.99 4.23 -2.76
C ALA A 375 -3.48 4.25 -2.47
N ALA A 376 -2.94 3.08 -2.12
CA ALA A 376 -1.51 2.87 -1.93
C ALA A 376 -1.08 1.56 -2.60
N CYS A 377 -0.08 1.61 -3.47
CA CYS A 377 0.46 0.41 -4.12
C CYS A 377 1.82 0.03 -3.60
N GLY A 378 2.09 -1.28 -3.54
CA GLY A 378 3.40 -1.81 -3.22
C GLY A 378 4.32 -1.88 -4.44
N ARG A 379 5.56 -2.28 -4.18
CA ARG A 379 6.56 -2.57 -5.20
C ARG A 379 6.41 -4.00 -5.68
N ILE A 380 6.18 -4.14 -6.97
CA ILE A 380 6.01 -5.44 -7.62
C ILE A 380 7.34 -5.90 -8.20
N HIS A 381 7.70 -7.14 -7.90
CA HIS A 381 8.85 -7.84 -8.46
C HIS A 381 8.35 -8.94 -9.41
N PRO A 382 8.62 -8.82 -10.72
CA PRO A 382 8.34 -9.90 -11.64
C PRO A 382 9.30 -11.07 -11.36
N VAL A 383 8.75 -12.27 -11.24
CA VAL A 383 9.50 -13.52 -11.06
C VAL A 383 9.18 -14.49 -12.20
N GLY A 384 10.11 -15.40 -12.47
CA GLY A 384 9.96 -16.42 -13.51
C GLY A 384 11.25 -16.67 -14.30
N PRO A 385 11.29 -17.76 -15.09
CA PRO A 385 12.45 -18.12 -15.87
C PRO A 385 12.47 -17.44 -17.26
N GLY A 386 13.68 -17.25 -17.80
CA GLY A 386 13.90 -16.91 -19.21
C GLY A 386 14.18 -15.45 -19.52
N LEU A 387 14.62 -15.20 -20.76
CA LEU A 387 15.05 -13.88 -21.24
C LEU A 387 13.92 -12.84 -21.22
N MET A 388 12.68 -13.27 -21.49
CA MET A 388 11.51 -12.38 -21.47
C MET A 388 11.23 -11.84 -20.07
N VAL A 389 11.43 -12.66 -19.04
CA VAL A 389 11.27 -12.23 -17.65
C VAL A 389 12.39 -11.27 -17.25
N TRP A 390 13.65 -11.54 -17.64
CA TRP A 390 14.75 -10.61 -17.35
C TRP A 390 14.55 -9.23 -17.98
N TYR A 391 14.03 -9.19 -19.21
CA TYR A 391 13.63 -7.95 -19.87
C TYR A 391 12.55 -7.21 -19.05
N GLN A 392 11.52 -7.93 -18.60
CA GLN A 392 10.47 -7.34 -17.77
C GLN A 392 10.99 -6.88 -16.39
N MET A 393 11.92 -7.60 -15.77
CA MET A 393 12.57 -7.17 -14.52
C MET A 393 13.25 -5.81 -14.69
N PHE A 394 13.96 -5.62 -15.81
CA PHE A 394 14.58 -4.34 -16.15
C PHE A 394 13.54 -3.23 -16.41
N GLU A 395 12.49 -3.52 -17.18
CA GLU A 395 11.41 -2.55 -17.45
C GLU A 395 10.68 -2.13 -16.16
N TYR A 396 10.36 -3.09 -15.28
CA TYR A 396 9.73 -2.82 -13.99
C TYR A 396 10.66 -2.02 -13.09
N ALA A 397 11.96 -2.34 -13.06
CA ALA A 397 12.92 -1.57 -12.29
C ALA A 397 12.98 -0.10 -12.75
N ILE A 398 13.06 0.15 -14.07
CA ILE A 398 13.03 1.52 -14.62
C ILE A 398 11.71 2.22 -14.28
N GLY A 399 10.57 1.56 -14.51
CA GLY A 399 9.26 2.12 -14.25
C GLY A 399 9.06 2.48 -12.78
N HIS A 400 9.49 1.61 -11.86
CA HIS A 400 9.38 1.83 -10.42
C HIS A 400 10.38 2.86 -9.89
N TRP A 401 11.64 2.81 -10.33
CA TRP A 401 12.70 3.68 -9.80
C TRP A 401 12.69 5.09 -10.37
N LEU A 402 12.35 5.24 -11.65
CA LEU A 402 12.37 6.54 -12.31
C LEU A 402 10.96 7.11 -12.40
N GLN A 403 10.04 6.42 -13.07
CA GLN A 403 8.74 7.01 -13.36
C GLN A 403 7.85 7.12 -12.11
N LYS A 404 7.58 6.01 -11.42
CA LYS A 404 6.71 6.01 -10.22
C LYS A 404 7.28 6.87 -9.10
N ALA A 405 8.59 6.81 -8.88
CA ALA A 405 9.26 7.65 -7.90
C ALA A 405 9.14 9.14 -8.27
N THR A 406 9.33 9.50 -9.54
CA THR A 406 9.13 10.88 -10.01
C THR A 406 7.69 11.30 -9.79
N GLU A 407 6.71 10.55 -10.33
CA GLU A 407 5.27 10.81 -10.16
C GLU A 407 4.88 11.03 -8.69
N HIS A 408 5.34 10.16 -7.79
CA HIS A 408 5.10 10.29 -6.35
C HIS A 408 5.74 11.56 -5.76
N MET A 409 6.94 11.94 -6.20
CA MET A 409 7.64 13.14 -5.73
C MET A 409 7.01 14.45 -6.23
N ILE A 410 6.60 14.50 -7.49
CA ILE A 410 6.03 15.72 -8.11
C ILE A 410 4.52 15.87 -7.91
N GLY A 411 3.84 14.82 -7.44
CA GLY A 411 2.42 14.86 -7.12
C GLY A 411 1.91 13.53 -6.58
N CYS A 412 1.28 12.76 -7.47
CA CYS A 412 0.67 11.47 -7.19
C CYS A 412 1.00 10.45 -8.27
N VAL A 413 0.86 9.18 -7.93
CA VAL A 413 1.00 8.09 -8.90
C VAL A 413 -0.31 7.91 -9.69
N LEU A 414 -0.23 7.74 -11.01
CA LEU A 414 -1.44 7.63 -11.86
C LEU A 414 -2.13 6.26 -11.84
N CYS A 415 -1.50 5.24 -11.26
CA CYS A 415 -2.03 3.88 -11.28
C CYS A 415 -1.51 3.07 -10.10
N SER A 416 -2.44 2.44 -9.39
CA SER A 416 -2.21 1.38 -8.43
C SER A 416 -2.55 0.04 -9.11
N PRO A 417 -1.57 -0.82 -9.40
CA PRO A 417 -1.78 -2.09 -10.09
C PRO A 417 -2.68 -3.03 -9.28
N GLY A 418 -3.57 -3.78 -9.95
CA GLY A 418 -4.55 -4.64 -9.29
C GLY A 418 -3.99 -5.84 -8.52
N CYS A 419 -2.70 -6.17 -8.67
CA CYS A 419 -2.11 -7.35 -8.03
C CYS A 419 -1.71 -7.15 -6.55
N PHE A 420 -1.36 -5.93 -6.12
CA PHE A 420 -1.01 -5.64 -4.73
C PHE A 420 -1.18 -4.16 -4.39
N SER A 421 -2.45 -3.75 -4.27
CA SER A 421 -2.81 -2.36 -3.97
C SER A 421 -3.92 -2.27 -2.95
N LEU A 422 -3.77 -1.35 -2.00
CA LEU A 422 -4.73 -1.08 -0.95
C LEU A 422 -5.56 0.14 -1.34
N PHE A 423 -6.89 0.02 -1.30
CA PHE A 423 -7.85 1.09 -1.61
C PHE A 423 -8.69 1.42 -0.39
N ARG A 424 -8.89 2.70 -0.08
CA ARG A 424 -9.72 3.12 1.05
C ARG A 424 -11.20 3.04 0.70
N GLY A 425 -12.00 2.41 1.57
CA GLY A 425 -13.44 2.26 1.40
C GLY A 425 -14.15 3.62 1.23
N LYS A 426 -13.81 4.62 2.06
CA LYS A 426 -14.33 5.99 1.92
C LYS A 426 -14.06 6.60 0.54
N ALA A 427 -12.86 6.41 -0.03
CA ALA A 427 -12.53 6.96 -1.33
C ALA A 427 -13.25 6.24 -2.48
N LEU A 428 -13.42 4.93 -2.37
CA LEU A 428 -14.20 4.14 -3.33
C LEU A 428 -15.68 4.52 -3.29
N MET A 429 -16.25 4.76 -2.11
CA MET A 429 -17.65 5.14 -1.94
C MET A 429 -17.94 6.62 -2.21
N ASP A 430 -16.94 7.43 -2.53
CA ASP A 430 -17.17 8.83 -2.88
C ASP A 430 -18.09 8.93 -4.11
N ASP A 431 -18.89 9.99 -4.11
CA ASP A 431 -19.89 10.23 -5.13
C ASP A 431 -19.26 10.13 -6.52
N ASN A 432 -19.91 9.41 -7.41
CA ASN A 432 -19.47 9.20 -8.80
C ASN A 432 -18.21 8.37 -9.01
N VAL A 433 -17.48 7.88 -7.99
CA VAL A 433 -16.41 6.90 -8.22
C VAL A 433 -17.04 5.58 -8.66
N MET A 434 -17.80 4.93 -7.78
CA MET A 434 -18.53 3.70 -8.13
C MET A 434 -19.54 3.90 -9.24
N ALA A 435 -20.27 5.03 -9.24
CA ALA A 435 -21.29 5.26 -10.26
C ALA A 435 -20.68 5.40 -11.67
N LYS A 436 -19.51 6.04 -11.82
CA LYS A 436 -18.78 6.03 -13.11
C LYS A 436 -18.14 4.68 -13.38
N TYR A 437 -17.49 4.06 -12.39
CA TYR A 437 -16.77 2.80 -12.56
C TYR A 437 -17.67 1.63 -13.04
N THR A 438 -18.99 1.75 -12.85
CA THR A 438 -20.00 0.75 -13.25
C THR A 438 -20.65 1.03 -14.62
N THR A 439 -20.27 2.11 -15.30
CA THR A 439 -20.84 2.52 -16.60
C THR A 439 -20.51 1.53 -17.72
N LEU A 440 -21.51 1.13 -18.52
CA LEU A 440 -21.28 0.17 -19.59
C LEU A 440 -20.36 0.73 -20.68
N SER A 441 -19.44 -0.10 -21.17
CA SER A 441 -18.58 0.23 -22.31
C SER A 441 -19.40 0.25 -23.59
N SER A 442 -19.70 1.44 -24.10
CA SER A 442 -20.47 1.64 -25.34
C SER A 442 -19.61 2.00 -26.56
N GLU A 443 -18.50 2.71 -26.35
CA GLU A 443 -17.65 3.26 -27.40
C GLU A 443 -16.28 2.57 -27.41
N ALA A 444 -15.56 2.63 -28.54
CA ALA A 444 -14.24 2.02 -28.68
C ALA A 444 -13.25 2.47 -27.58
N MET A 445 -13.25 3.76 -27.25
CA MET A 445 -12.41 4.30 -26.17
C MET A 445 -12.80 3.72 -24.80
N HIS A 446 -14.09 3.50 -24.55
CA HIS A 446 -14.57 2.92 -23.29
C HIS A 446 -14.04 1.49 -23.10
N TYR A 447 -13.97 0.67 -24.15
CA TYR A 447 -13.38 -0.68 -24.03
C TYR A 447 -11.88 -0.63 -23.68
N VAL A 448 -11.14 0.32 -24.24
CA VAL A 448 -9.70 0.50 -23.96
C VAL A 448 -9.47 1.05 -22.55
N GLN A 449 -10.26 2.03 -22.14
CA GLN A 449 -10.08 2.69 -20.84
C GLN A 449 -10.69 1.89 -19.69
N TYR A 450 -11.93 1.45 -19.83
CA TYR A 450 -12.71 0.87 -18.74
C TYR A 450 -12.44 -0.61 -18.55
N ASP A 451 -12.29 -1.39 -19.64
CA ASP A 451 -12.19 -2.85 -19.56
C ASP A 451 -10.77 -3.40 -19.68
N GLN A 452 -9.87 -2.71 -20.39
CA GLN A 452 -8.44 -3.11 -20.49
C GLN A 452 -7.54 -2.36 -19.50
N GLY A 453 -8.01 -1.23 -18.98
CA GLY A 453 -7.28 -0.33 -18.09
C GLY A 453 -8.01 -0.07 -16.78
N GLU A 454 -8.81 -1.03 -16.31
CA GLU A 454 -9.76 -0.90 -15.21
C GLU A 454 -9.10 -0.40 -13.91
N ASP A 455 -7.93 -0.93 -13.56
CA ASP A 455 -7.17 -0.52 -12.36
C ASP A 455 -6.69 0.94 -12.47
N ARG A 456 -6.21 1.32 -13.66
CA ARG A 456 -5.75 2.68 -13.95
C ARG A 456 -6.92 3.66 -13.98
N TRP A 457 -8.03 3.26 -14.58
CA TRP A 457 -9.23 4.08 -14.65
C TRP A 457 -9.85 4.30 -13.26
N LEU A 458 -9.88 3.28 -12.41
CA LEU A 458 -10.29 3.44 -11.01
C LEU A 458 -9.42 4.47 -10.29
N CYS A 459 -8.10 4.42 -10.49
CA CYS A 459 -7.18 5.42 -9.93
C CYS A 459 -7.46 6.82 -10.49
N THR A 460 -7.70 6.95 -11.80
CA THR A 460 -8.08 8.22 -12.43
C THR A 460 -9.33 8.82 -11.78
N LEU A 461 -10.37 8.00 -11.53
CA LEU A 461 -11.61 8.44 -10.88
C LEU A 461 -11.37 8.93 -9.45
N ILE A 462 -10.54 8.21 -8.68
CA ILE A 462 -10.13 8.58 -7.31
C ILE A 462 -9.35 9.91 -7.32
N LEU A 463 -8.41 10.07 -8.26
CA LEU A 463 -7.60 11.30 -8.40
C LEU A 463 -8.45 12.51 -8.78
N GLN A 464 -9.42 12.34 -9.70
CA GLN A 464 -10.36 13.39 -10.11
C GLN A 464 -11.32 13.80 -8.97
N ARG A 465 -11.42 13.00 -7.90
CA ARG A 465 -12.18 13.30 -6.68
C ARG A 465 -11.37 13.99 -5.59
N GLY A 466 -10.09 14.27 -5.83
CA GLY A 466 -9.24 14.99 -4.88
C GLY A 466 -8.43 14.10 -3.93
N TYR A 467 -8.61 12.79 -4.01
CA TYR A 467 -7.80 11.84 -3.24
C TYR A 467 -6.40 11.70 -3.82
N ARG A 468 -5.46 11.34 -2.94
CA ARG A 468 -4.10 11.01 -3.36
C ARG A 468 -3.96 9.52 -3.65
N VAL A 469 -3.02 9.19 -4.54
CA VAL A 469 -2.52 7.83 -4.76
C VAL A 469 -1.01 7.84 -4.55
N GLU A 470 -0.51 6.96 -3.68
CA GLU A 470 0.91 6.88 -3.30
C GLU A 470 1.51 5.50 -3.62
N TYR A 471 2.84 5.47 -3.77
CA TYR A 471 3.62 4.27 -4.02
C TYR A 471 4.57 3.98 -2.86
N SER A 472 4.55 2.75 -2.36
CA SER A 472 5.41 2.24 -1.29
C SER A 472 6.54 1.39 -1.86
N ALA A 473 7.74 1.97 -1.96
CA ALA A 473 8.93 1.25 -2.43
C ALA A 473 9.42 0.15 -1.46
N ALA A 474 8.93 0.15 -0.22
CA ALA A 474 9.31 -0.80 0.84
C ALA A 474 8.31 -1.96 1.00
N ALA A 475 7.13 -1.87 0.40
CA ALA A 475 6.11 -2.92 0.48
C ALA A 475 6.25 -3.85 -0.72
N ASP A 476 7.09 -4.87 -0.61
CA ASP A 476 7.41 -5.77 -1.72
C ASP A 476 6.35 -6.88 -1.90
N SER A 477 6.04 -7.17 -3.17
CA SER A 477 5.24 -8.32 -3.61
C SER A 477 5.85 -8.94 -4.88
N TYR A 478 5.56 -10.21 -5.13
CA TYR A 478 6.14 -10.99 -6.23
C TYR A 478 5.02 -11.59 -7.10
N THR A 479 5.13 -11.46 -8.42
CA THR A 479 4.11 -11.92 -9.40
C THR A 479 4.79 -12.64 -10.55
N ASN A 480 4.14 -13.66 -11.10
CA ASN A 480 4.67 -14.42 -12.21
C ASN A 480 4.57 -13.61 -13.50
N ALA A 481 5.72 -13.36 -14.13
CA ALA A 481 5.77 -12.61 -15.38
C ALA A 481 5.60 -13.53 -16.59
N PRO A 482 4.94 -13.06 -17.67
CA PRO A 482 4.86 -13.78 -18.94
C PRO A 482 6.22 -14.27 -19.42
N THR A 483 6.35 -15.57 -19.66
CA THR A 483 7.60 -16.18 -20.12
C THR A 483 7.67 -16.22 -21.65
N GLY A 484 6.53 -16.36 -22.32
CA GLY A 484 6.40 -16.40 -23.77
C GLY A 484 6.15 -15.03 -24.42
N PHE A 485 6.62 -14.86 -25.66
CA PHE A 485 6.42 -13.61 -26.41
C PHE A 485 4.94 -13.29 -26.66
N ASN A 486 4.10 -14.29 -26.96
CA ASN A 486 2.69 -14.08 -27.26
C ASN A 486 1.91 -13.53 -26.04
N GLU A 487 2.14 -14.10 -24.85
CA GLU A 487 1.53 -13.62 -23.60
C GLU A 487 2.00 -12.20 -23.27
N PHE A 488 3.31 -11.97 -23.36
CA PHE A 488 3.90 -10.64 -23.19
C PHE A 488 3.30 -9.62 -24.16
N PHE A 489 3.21 -9.95 -25.45
CA PHE A 489 2.66 -9.08 -26.48
C PHE A 489 1.18 -8.75 -26.21
N ASN A 490 0.36 -9.75 -25.86
CA ASN A 490 -1.05 -9.54 -25.51
C ASN A 490 -1.21 -8.68 -24.25
N GLN A 491 -0.31 -8.79 -23.27
CA GLN A 491 -0.27 -7.90 -22.12
C GLN A 491 0.01 -6.45 -22.55
N ARG A 492 1.05 -6.23 -23.36
CA ARG A 492 1.43 -4.89 -23.85
C ARG A 492 0.35 -4.26 -24.73
N ARG A 493 -0.35 -5.05 -25.53
CA ARG A 493 -1.48 -4.59 -26.36
C ARG A 493 -2.64 -4.03 -25.52
N ARG A 494 -2.82 -4.48 -24.29
CA ARG A 494 -3.80 -3.92 -23.35
C ARG A 494 -3.25 -2.70 -22.60
N TRP A 495 -2.01 -2.79 -22.11
CA TRP A 495 -1.45 -1.80 -21.20
C TRP A 495 -1.07 -0.48 -21.86
N VAL A 496 -0.50 -0.52 -23.07
CA VAL A 496 -0.05 0.72 -23.73
C VAL A 496 -1.23 1.60 -24.13
N PRO A 497 -2.26 1.09 -24.85
CA PRO A 497 -3.41 1.92 -25.24
C PRO A 497 -4.21 2.41 -24.04
N SER A 498 -4.43 1.58 -23.02
CA SER A 498 -5.16 1.98 -21.81
C SER A 498 -4.40 3.04 -20.99
N THR A 499 -3.07 2.98 -20.97
CA THR A 499 -2.25 4.02 -20.34
C THR A 499 -2.40 5.34 -21.07
N MET A 500 -2.33 5.33 -22.40
CA MET A 500 -2.56 6.53 -23.20
C MET A 500 -3.96 7.11 -22.98
N ALA A 501 -5.01 6.29 -23.05
CA ALA A 501 -6.40 6.73 -22.85
C ALA A 501 -6.60 7.42 -21.50
N ASN A 502 -6.08 6.83 -20.41
CA ASN A 502 -6.21 7.40 -19.07
C ASN A 502 -5.39 8.69 -18.87
N ILE A 503 -4.18 8.78 -19.46
CA ILE A 503 -3.42 10.04 -19.41
C ILE A 503 -4.15 11.12 -20.21
N MET A 504 -4.73 10.81 -21.37
CA MET A 504 -5.54 11.77 -22.14
C MET A 504 -6.74 12.28 -21.34
N ASP A 505 -7.40 11.42 -20.57
CA ASP A 505 -8.54 11.80 -19.72
C ASP A 505 -8.11 12.82 -18.65
N VAL A 506 -7.02 12.54 -17.93
CA VAL A 506 -6.44 13.48 -16.95
C VAL A 506 -6.02 14.80 -17.61
N LEU A 507 -5.40 14.74 -18.79
CA LEU A 507 -4.99 15.92 -19.55
C LEU A 507 -6.17 16.73 -20.08
N LYS A 508 -7.29 16.08 -20.43
CA LYS A 508 -8.50 16.76 -20.90
C LYS A 508 -9.21 17.50 -19.75
N GLU A 509 -9.28 16.87 -18.58
CA GLU A 509 -9.92 17.43 -17.38
C GLU A 509 -8.97 18.22 -16.47
N TRP A 510 -7.74 18.52 -16.93
CA TRP A 510 -6.65 19.04 -16.10
C TRP A 510 -7.01 20.24 -15.21
N ARG A 511 -7.80 21.20 -15.72
CA ARG A 511 -8.21 22.39 -14.95
C ARG A 511 -9.03 22.03 -13.73
N ARG A 512 -9.99 21.12 -13.91
CA ARG A 512 -10.85 20.63 -12.84
C ARG A 512 -10.03 19.80 -11.86
N THR A 513 -9.17 18.92 -12.36
CA THR A 513 -8.32 18.06 -11.53
C THR A 513 -7.40 18.88 -10.63
N ILE A 514 -6.77 19.95 -11.13
CA ILE A 514 -5.95 20.87 -10.32
C ILE A 514 -6.80 21.59 -9.26
N GLN A 515 -8.03 21.98 -9.59
CA GLN A 515 -8.91 22.68 -8.64
C GLN A 515 -9.39 21.77 -7.49
N VAL A 516 -9.54 20.48 -7.75
CA VAL A 516 -10.10 19.51 -6.77
C VAL A 516 -8.99 18.78 -6.01
N ASN A 517 -7.83 18.55 -6.62
CA ASN A 517 -6.75 17.75 -6.04
C ASN A 517 -5.50 18.59 -5.80
N ASP A 518 -5.24 18.92 -4.53
CA ASP A 518 -4.06 19.70 -4.10
C ASP A 518 -2.72 19.03 -4.44
N ASN A 519 -2.71 17.71 -4.70
CA ASN A 519 -1.50 16.97 -5.06
C ASN A 519 -1.19 17.04 -6.57
N ILE A 520 -2.10 17.57 -7.39
CA ILE A 520 -1.93 17.69 -8.84
C ILE A 520 -1.71 19.16 -9.18
N SER A 521 -0.46 19.48 -9.54
CA SER A 521 -0.05 20.83 -9.89
C SER A 521 0.03 21.03 -11.41
N PHE A 522 0.10 22.29 -11.85
CA PHE A 522 0.33 22.58 -13.27
C PHE A 522 1.64 21.96 -13.82
N PRO A 523 2.78 22.03 -13.11
CA PRO A 523 4.00 21.31 -13.52
C PRO A 523 3.81 19.81 -13.67
N TYR A 524 2.99 19.18 -12.80
CA TYR A 524 2.65 17.77 -12.92
C TYR A 524 1.89 17.47 -14.22
N ILE A 525 0.92 18.31 -14.58
CA ILE A 525 0.20 18.18 -15.86
C ILE A 525 1.15 18.38 -17.06
N CYS A 526 2.08 19.34 -17.00
CA CYS A 526 3.09 19.51 -18.05
C CYS A 526 4.00 18.28 -18.18
N TYR A 527 4.39 17.65 -17.06
CA TYR A 527 5.14 16.40 -17.05
C TYR A 527 4.36 15.28 -17.74
N GLN A 528 3.07 15.11 -17.39
CA GLN A 528 2.21 14.09 -18.02
C GLN A 528 2.00 14.34 -19.52
N LEU A 529 1.90 15.61 -19.94
CA LEU A 529 1.86 15.99 -21.35
C LEU A 529 3.19 15.62 -22.05
N GLY A 530 4.33 15.89 -21.41
CA GLY A 530 5.65 15.51 -21.93
C GLY A 530 5.80 14.00 -22.10
N LEU A 531 5.33 13.21 -21.13
CA LEU A 531 5.31 11.74 -21.23
C LEU A 531 4.41 11.26 -22.37
N MET A 532 3.23 11.85 -22.54
CA MET A 532 2.32 11.52 -23.65
C MET A 532 2.98 11.82 -25.01
N VAL A 533 3.57 13.01 -25.16
CA VAL A 533 4.28 13.40 -26.39
C VAL A 533 5.44 12.45 -26.66
N GLY A 534 6.27 12.14 -25.65
CA GLY A 534 7.37 11.18 -25.78
C GLY A 534 6.90 9.79 -26.22
N THR A 535 5.78 9.31 -25.66
CA THR A 535 5.20 8.01 -26.02
C THR A 535 4.73 7.98 -27.48
N ILE A 536 4.14 9.07 -27.98
CA ILE A 536 3.69 9.19 -29.38
C ILE A 536 4.88 9.30 -30.35
N LEU A 537 5.93 10.03 -29.96
CA LEU A 537 7.12 10.26 -30.80
C LEU A 537 8.08 9.06 -30.85
N GLY A 538 8.06 8.18 -29.86
CA GLY A 538 8.96 7.02 -29.75
C GLY A 538 8.96 6.13 -31.01
N PRO A 539 7.81 5.60 -31.45
CA PRO A 539 7.71 4.80 -32.67
C PRO A 539 8.18 5.56 -33.92
N GLY A 540 7.87 6.86 -34.02
CA GLY A 540 8.35 7.70 -35.13
C GLY A 540 9.87 7.87 -35.15
N THR A 541 10.50 7.92 -33.98
CA THR A 541 11.96 8.00 -33.86
C THR A 541 12.63 6.70 -34.31
N ILE A 542 12.10 5.54 -33.90
CA ILE A 542 12.58 4.23 -34.35
C ILE A 542 12.43 4.11 -35.87
N PHE A 543 11.29 4.56 -36.41
CA PHE A 543 11.06 4.59 -37.85
C PHE A 543 12.14 5.40 -38.58
N LEU A 544 12.46 6.61 -38.11
CA LEU A 544 13.51 7.45 -38.70
C LEU A 544 14.91 6.84 -38.53
N MET A 545 15.19 6.19 -37.39
CA MET A 545 16.46 5.49 -37.17
C MET A 545 16.66 4.35 -38.17
N LEU A 546 15.61 3.59 -38.49
CA LEU A 546 15.66 2.54 -39.50
C LEU A 546 15.93 3.12 -40.90
N VAL A 547 15.30 4.24 -41.25
CA VAL A 547 15.58 4.95 -42.53
C VAL A 547 17.06 5.35 -42.61
N GLY A 548 17.62 5.93 -41.55
CA GLY A 548 19.04 6.26 -41.49
C GLY A 548 19.95 5.04 -41.56
N SER A 549 19.55 3.93 -40.94
CA SER A 549 20.29 2.67 -40.98
C SER A 549 20.32 2.06 -42.38
N PHE A 550 19.22 2.14 -43.14
CA PHE A 550 19.20 1.68 -44.54
C PHE A 550 20.13 2.51 -45.44
N ASN A 551 20.14 3.82 -45.27
CA ASN A 551 21.07 4.69 -46.00
C ASN A 551 22.53 4.35 -45.65
N ALA A 552 22.86 4.21 -44.35
CA ALA A 552 24.21 3.90 -43.91
C ALA A 552 24.69 2.49 -44.33
N ALA A 553 23.83 1.49 -44.28
CA ALA A 553 24.20 0.10 -44.57
C ALA A 553 24.19 -0.23 -46.08
N PHE A 554 23.26 0.33 -46.84
CA PHE A 554 23.03 -0.04 -48.25
C PHE A 554 23.22 1.12 -49.24
N GLY A 555 23.49 2.34 -48.77
CA GLY A 555 23.66 3.53 -49.61
C GLY A 555 22.38 3.99 -50.29
N TRP A 556 21.22 3.59 -49.76
CA TRP A 556 19.91 3.92 -50.34
C TRP A 556 19.53 5.37 -50.06
N ASP A 557 18.83 6.00 -51.02
CA ASP A 557 18.25 7.33 -50.79
C ASP A 557 17.24 7.30 -49.63
N ASN A 558 17.13 8.42 -48.92
CA ASN A 558 16.26 8.55 -47.75
C ASN A 558 14.79 8.34 -48.11
N LEU A 559 14.33 8.79 -49.29
CA LEU A 559 12.94 8.65 -49.70
C LEU A 559 12.62 7.19 -50.05
N SER A 560 13.53 6.49 -50.72
CA SER A 560 13.38 5.06 -50.99
C SER A 560 13.37 4.25 -49.70
N SER A 561 14.31 4.52 -48.79
CA SER A 561 14.39 3.87 -47.48
C SER A 561 13.13 4.11 -46.64
N PHE A 562 12.59 5.33 -46.67
CA PHE A 562 11.30 5.67 -46.05
C PHE A 562 10.17 4.82 -46.61
N GLY A 563 10.06 4.74 -47.95
CA GLY A 563 9.04 3.95 -48.64
C GLY A 563 9.09 2.47 -48.26
N TYR A 564 10.28 1.86 -48.28
CA TYR A 564 10.46 0.46 -47.91
C TYR A 564 10.13 0.19 -46.43
N ASN A 565 10.52 1.09 -45.53
CA ASN A 565 10.21 0.93 -44.11
C ASN A 565 8.70 1.10 -43.81
N LEU A 566 7.97 1.80 -44.67
CA LEU A 566 6.52 1.99 -44.53
C LEU A 566 5.71 0.74 -44.94
N ILE A 567 6.20 -0.05 -45.89
CA ILE A 567 5.53 -1.27 -46.39
C ILE A 567 5.12 -2.23 -45.25
N PRO A 568 6.02 -2.69 -44.36
CA PRO A 568 5.64 -3.61 -43.29
C PRO A 568 4.66 -2.98 -42.30
N ILE A 569 4.73 -1.67 -42.07
CA ILE A 569 3.82 -0.96 -41.17
C ILE A 569 2.41 -0.88 -41.76
N VAL A 570 2.28 -0.54 -43.04
CA VAL A 570 1.00 -0.51 -43.74
C VAL A 570 0.42 -1.92 -43.83
N GLY A 571 1.26 -2.92 -44.11
CA GLY A 571 0.86 -4.33 -44.06
C GLY A 571 0.31 -4.72 -42.68
N PHE A 572 1.02 -4.36 -41.61
CA PHE A 572 0.58 -4.64 -40.24
C PHE A 572 -0.71 -3.90 -39.87
N MET A 573 -0.87 -2.63 -40.27
CA MET A 573 -2.12 -1.88 -40.09
C MET A 573 -3.29 -2.55 -40.82
N PHE A 574 -3.07 -3.04 -42.03
CA PHE A 574 -4.06 -3.79 -42.78
C PHE A 574 -4.43 -5.10 -42.07
N CYS A 575 -3.44 -5.84 -41.57
CA CYS A 575 -3.67 -7.03 -40.73
C CYS A 575 -4.50 -6.68 -39.48
N CYS A 576 -4.17 -5.60 -38.77
CA CYS A 576 -4.90 -5.17 -37.59
C CYS A 576 -6.37 -4.82 -37.87
N TYR A 577 -6.68 -4.30 -39.05
CA TYR A 577 -8.06 -3.93 -39.41
C TYR A 577 -8.89 -5.12 -39.91
N PHE A 578 -8.29 -6.02 -40.70
CA PHE A 578 -9.04 -7.07 -41.41
C PHE A 578 -8.88 -8.48 -40.82
N MET A 579 -7.81 -8.76 -40.08
CA MET A 579 -7.54 -10.10 -39.55
C MET A 579 -8.04 -10.25 -38.12
N LYS A 580 -8.37 -11.48 -37.73
CA LYS A 580 -8.70 -11.81 -36.34
C LYS A 580 -7.49 -11.60 -35.44
N SER A 581 -7.72 -11.18 -34.20
CA SER A 581 -6.69 -10.91 -33.18
C SER A 581 -5.63 -12.00 -32.99
N LYS A 582 -5.92 -13.27 -33.31
CA LYS A 582 -4.96 -14.38 -33.19
C LYS A 582 -3.93 -14.39 -34.32
N ASN A 583 -4.26 -13.77 -35.46
CA ASN A 583 -3.47 -13.76 -36.68
C ASN A 583 -2.90 -12.36 -36.99
N GLN A 584 -3.21 -11.37 -36.16
CA GLN A 584 -2.56 -10.06 -36.12
C GLN A 584 -1.23 -10.21 -35.38
#